data_AF-A0A5P9EYS7-F1
#
_entry.id   AF-A0A5P9EYS7-F1
#
_cell.length_a   1.000
_cell.length_b   1.000
_cell.length_c   1.000
_cell.angle_alpha   90.00
_cell.angle_beta   90.00
_cell.angle_gamma   90.00
#
_symmetry.space_group_name_H-M   'P 1'
#
loop_
_entity.id
_entity.type
_entity.pdbx_description
1 polymer ?
#
loop_
_entity_poly.entity_id
_entity_poly.type
_entity_poly.pdbx_seq_one_letter_code
_entity_poly.pdbx_strand_id
1 'polypeptide(L)'
;MKLRVYLSGEIHSDWRTQIIEGCKKQGLDITFSSAVTDHDASDAAGDGLGQESNSFWRDHKSAKVNAIRIKHSIESCDLAIIRFGEKYKQWNAAFDAGYCAALGKPYITLHDESLVHALKEVDGSAQAWARNPAQIVDILQYLTTQA
;
A
#
# COMPACT_ATOMS: atom_id res chain seq x y z
N MET A 1 -9.48 13.30 14.69
CA MET A 1 -9.91 11.89 14.46
C MET A 1 -8.66 11.00 14.43
N LYS A 2 -8.67 9.83 15.08
CA LYS A 2 -7.58 8.85 14.93
C LYS A 2 -7.78 8.06 13.63
N LEU A 3 -6.89 8.24 12.66
CA LEU A 3 -7.00 7.63 11.33
C LEU A 3 -6.07 6.41 11.21
N ARG A 4 -6.56 5.30 10.65
CA ARG A 4 -5.74 4.11 10.32
C ARG A 4 -5.42 4.11 8.84
N VAL A 5 -4.14 4.17 8.49
CA VAL A 5 -3.67 4.27 7.11
C VAL A 5 -2.85 3.03 6.74
N TYR A 6 -3.25 2.35 5.66
CA TYR A 6 -2.49 1.23 5.09
C TYR A 6 -1.59 1.71 3.95
N LEU A 7 -0.29 1.37 3.99
CA LEU A 7 0.72 1.75 3.00
C LEU A 7 1.09 0.56 2.10
N SER A 8 0.44 0.45 0.94
CA SER A 8 0.73 -0.57 -0.09
C SER A 8 1.59 0.00 -1.23
N GLY A 9 2.34 -0.86 -1.93
CA GLY A 9 3.15 -0.47 -3.09
C GLY A 9 4.61 -0.91 -3.03
N GLU A 10 5.43 -0.38 -3.94
CA GLU A 10 6.85 -0.72 -4.03
C GLU A 10 7.63 -0.50 -2.73
N ILE A 11 8.73 -1.25 -2.61
CA ILE A 11 9.60 -1.30 -1.42
C ILE A 11 11.05 -0.90 -1.75
N HIS A 12 11.26 -0.24 -2.88
CA HIS A 12 12.55 0.16 -3.43
C HIS A 12 12.89 1.65 -3.17
N SER A 13 12.02 2.40 -2.50
CA SER A 13 12.24 3.77 -2.05
C SER A 13 11.80 3.99 -0.60
N ASP A 14 12.10 5.17 -0.05
CA ASP A 14 11.83 5.56 1.34
C ASP A 14 10.47 6.27 1.54
N TRP A 15 9.60 6.25 0.53
CA TRP A 15 8.33 7.00 0.52
C TRP A 15 7.45 6.78 1.77
N ARG A 16 7.41 5.55 2.31
CA ARG A 16 6.67 5.23 3.54
C ARG A 16 7.22 6.01 4.73
N THR A 17 8.53 6.01 4.89
CA THR A 17 9.24 6.74 5.95
C THR A 17 8.97 8.24 5.82
N GLN A 18 9.00 8.78 4.59
CA GLN A 18 8.70 10.20 4.36
C GLN A 18 7.29 10.58 4.81
N ILE A 19 6.27 9.76 4.52
CA ILE A 19 4.89 10.00 4.98
C ILE A 19 4.78 9.93 6.49
N ILE A 20 5.32 8.85 7.09
CA ILE A 20 5.22 8.61 8.54
C ILE A 20 5.90 9.74 9.32
N GLU A 21 7.13 10.09 8.98
CA GLU A 21 7.86 11.16 9.64
C GLU A 21 7.28 12.55 9.34
N GLY A 22 6.74 12.76 8.15
CA GLY A 22 6.01 13.98 7.81
C GLY A 22 4.77 14.19 8.69
N CYS A 23 3.95 13.16 8.86
CA CYS A 23 2.77 13.21 9.73
C CYS A 23 3.16 13.39 11.21
N LYS A 24 4.22 12.71 11.66
CA LYS A 24 4.74 12.85 13.02
C LYS A 24 5.22 14.27 13.32
N LYS A 25 5.93 14.91 12.38
CA LYS A 25 6.37 16.31 12.50
C LYS A 25 5.21 17.29 12.62
N GLN A 26 4.08 16.99 11.97
CA GLN A 26 2.85 17.77 12.05
C GLN A 26 1.97 17.41 13.28
N GLY A 27 2.40 16.47 14.12
CA GLY A 27 1.67 16.05 15.31
C GLY A 27 0.35 15.33 15.02
N LEU A 28 0.22 14.67 13.85
CA LEU A 28 -1.02 14.00 13.45
C LEU A 28 -1.19 12.65 14.18
N ASP A 29 -2.37 12.39 14.75
CA ASP A 29 -2.72 11.11 15.38
C ASP A 29 -3.16 10.08 14.33
N ILE A 30 -2.18 9.45 13.69
CA ILE A 30 -2.37 8.46 12.63
C ILE A 30 -1.65 7.15 12.99
N THR A 31 -2.32 6.03 12.81
CA THR A 31 -1.72 4.70 12.93
C THR A 31 -1.46 4.13 11.53
N PHE A 32 -0.21 3.80 11.25
CA PHE A 32 0.19 3.23 9.96
C PHE A 32 0.36 1.72 10.02
N SER A 33 -0.03 1.03 8.97
CA SER A 33 0.28 -0.39 8.71
C SER A 33 0.86 -0.57 7.30
N SER A 34 1.59 -1.66 7.07
CA SER A 34 2.25 -1.93 5.78
C SER A 34 2.36 -3.44 5.52
N ALA A 35 2.57 -3.81 4.25
CA ALA A 35 3.07 -5.13 3.89
C ALA A 35 4.48 -5.39 4.46
N VAL A 36 4.92 -6.65 4.45
CA VAL A 36 6.31 -7.01 4.75
C VAL A 36 7.19 -6.47 3.63
N THR A 37 8.18 -5.67 4.00
CA THR A 37 9.11 -5.03 3.06
C THR A 37 10.46 -5.75 2.98
N ASP A 38 10.67 -6.76 3.82
CA ASP A 38 11.80 -7.68 3.74
C ASP A 38 11.49 -8.74 2.68
N HIS A 39 12.29 -8.74 1.60
CA HIS A 39 12.09 -9.62 0.45
C HIS A 39 12.20 -11.10 0.85
N ASP A 40 13.27 -11.48 1.54
CA ASP A 40 13.52 -12.88 1.89
C ASP A 40 12.44 -13.42 2.83
N ALA A 41 12.02 -12.61 3.80
CA ALA A 41 10.93 -12.97 4.70
C ALA A 41 9.59 -13.08 3.97
N SER A 42 9.32 -12.22 2.99
CA SER A 42 8.11 -12.28 2.17
C SER A 42 8.09 -13.52 1.28
N ASP A 43 9.20 -13.82 0.60
CA ASP A 43 9.32 -14.95 -0.32
C ASP A 43 9.28 -16.30 0.41
N ALA A 44 9.76 -16.34 1.65
CA ALA A 44 9.75 -17.54 2.50
C ALA A 44 8.49 -17.68 3.39
N ALA A 45 7.50 -16.77 3.29
CA ALA A 45 6.35 -16.74 4.19
C ALA A 45 5.54 -18.06 4.23
N GLY A 46 5.57 -18.84 3.15
CA GLY A 46 4.89 -20.13 3.03
C GLY A 46 5.73 -21.35 3.41
N ASP A 47 7.03 -21.20 3.68
CA ASP A 47 7.96 -22.34 3.84
C ASP A 47 7.64 -23.19 5.08
N GLY A 48 6.97 -22.61 6.08
CA GLY A 48 6.47 -23.33 7.26
C GLY A 48 5.35 -24.34 6.97
N LEU A 49 4.78 -24.34 5.76
CA LEU A 49 3.74 -25.29 5.31
C LEU A 49 4.33 -26.57 4.69
N GLY A 50 5.65 -26.77 4.82
CA GLY A 50 6.39 -27.91 4.27
C GLY A 50 7.21 -27.52 3.04
N GLN A 51 8.31 -28.26 2.82
CA GLN A 51 9.23 -28.00 1.72
C GLN A 51 8.52 -28.00 0.37
N GLU A 52 8.87 -27.04 -0.47
CA GLU A 52 8.34 -26.91 -1.82
C GLU A 52 9.49 -26.63 -2.79
N SER A 53 9.78 -27.58 -3.67
CA SER A 53 10.86 -27.46 -4.66
C SER A 53 10.38 -26.80 -5.94
N ASN A 54 9.07 -26.79 -6.21
CA ASN A 54 8.51 -26.11 -7.36
C ASN A 54 8.30 -24.62 -7.05
N SER A 55 9.02 -23.75 -7.75
CA SER A 55 8.98 -22.30 -7.53
C SER A 55 7.57 -21.72 -7.63
N PHE A 56 6.77 -22.14 -8.62
CA PHE A 56 5.40 -21.67 -8.78
C PHE A 56 4.56 -21.97 -7.52
N TRP A 57 4.67 -23.18 -6.97
CA TRP A 57 3.92 -23.55 -5.78
C TRP A 57 4.46 -22.90 -4.50
N ARG A 58 5.78 -22.70 -4.41
CA ARG A 58 6.38 -21.98 -3.28
C ARG A 58 5.88 -20.54 -3.23
N ASP A 59 5.89 -19.84 -4.36
CA ASP A 59 5.38 -18.47 -4.48
C ASP A 59 3.89 -18.41 -4.13
N HIS A 60 3.08 -19.39 -4.55
CA HIS A 60 1.66 -19.44 -4.19
C HIS A 60 1.43 -19.64 -2.70
N LYS A 61 2.24 -20.47 -2.02
CA LYS A 61 2.16 -20.65 -0.56
C LYS A 61 2.49 -19.34 0.15
N SER A 62 3.61 -18.71 -0.21
CA SER A 62 4.05 -17.45 0.39
C SER A 62 3.08 -16.30 0.13
N ALA A 63 2.57 -16.16 -1.09
CA ALA A 63 1.56 -15.17 -1.44
C ALA A 63 0.27 -15.34 -0.61
N LYS A 64 -0.19 -16.58 -0.39
CA LYS A 64 -1.40 -16.85 0.44
C LYS A 64 -1.18 -16.49 1.90
N VAL A 65 -0.01 -16.79 2.47
CA VAL A 65 0.29 -16.41 3.86
C VAL A 65 0.37 -14.89 4.00
N ASN A 66 1.06 -14.21 3.10
CA ASN A 66 1.12 -12.75 3.09
C ASN A 66 -0.27 -12.11 2.93
N ALA A 67 -1.14 -12.71 2.11
CA ALA A 67 -2.49 -12.23 1.88
C ALA A 67 -3.34 -12.16 3.15
N ILE A 68 -3.09 -13.01 4.17
CA ILE A 68 -3.82 -12.95 5.46
C ILE A 68 -3.65 -11.56 6.10
N ARG A 69 -2.41 -11.08 6.19
CA ARG A 69 -2.09 -9.77 6.78
C ARG A 69 -2.53 -8.61 5.88
N ILE A 70 -2.34 -8.74 4.57
CA ILE A 70 -2.71 -7.70 3.60
C ILE A 70 -4.23 -7.48 3.62
N LYS A 71 -5.02 -8.55 3.53
CA LYS A 71 -6.49 -8.47 3.60
C LYS A 71 -6.96 -7.81 4.88
N HIS A 72 -6.43 -8.27 6.03
CA HIS A 72 -6.76 -7.66 7.31
C HIS A 72 -6.41 -6.17 7.34
N SER A 73 -5.24 -5.78 6.81
CA SER A 73 -4.81 -4.37 6.78
C SER A 73 -5.71 -3.50 5.90
N ILE A 74 -6.10 -4.00 4.73
CA ILE A 74 -7.02 -3.31 3.82
C ILE A 74 -8.41 -3.18 4.46
N GLU A 75 -8.97 -4.26 4.98
CA GLU A 75 -10.32 -4.27 5.55
C GLU A 75 -10.42 -3.38 6.80
N SER A 76 -9.36 -3.36 7.62
CA SER A 76 -9.33 -2.63 8.88
C SER A 76 -8.82 -1.19 8.78
N CYS A 77 -8.18 -0.77 7.69
CA CYS A 77 -7.79 0.63 7.52
C CYS A 77 -9.01 1.53 7.28
N ASP A 78 -8.84 2.83 7.53
CA ASP A 78 -9.82 3.85 7.16
C ASP A 78 -9.51 4.43 5.78
N LEU A 79 -8.22 4.43 5.40
CA LEU A 79 -7.69 4.89 4.11
C LEU A 79 -6.48 4.06 3.70
N ALA A 80 -6.33 3.75 2.41
CA ALA A 80 -5.11 3.15 1.86
C ALA A 80 -4.33 4.16 0.99
N ILE A 81 -3.00 4.14 1.07
CA ILE A 81 -2.10 4.83 0.14
C ILE A 81 -1.39 3.76 -0.68
N ILE A 82 -1.49 3.84 -2.00
CA ILE A 82 -0.99 2.80 -2.92
C ILE A 82 0.06 3.42 -3.85
N ARG A 83 1.34 3.08 -3.61
CA ARG A 83 2.50 3.60 -4.35
C ARG A 83 2.81 2.76 -5.59
N PHE A 84 2.79 3.40 -6.76
CA PHE A 84 3.28 2.80 -8.01
C PHE A 84 4.60 3.43 -8.49
N GLY A 85 5.72 2.72 -8.39
CA GLY A 85 7.03 3.15 -8.87
C GLY A 85 7.37 2.61 -10.27
N GLU A 86 8.53 3.00 -10.79
CA GLU A 86 8.93 2.66 -12.16
C GLU A 86 9.53 1.26 -12.31
N LYS A 87 9.92 0.63 -11.19
CA LYS A 87 10.55 -0.70 -11.17
C LYS A 87 9.49 -1.79 -11.07
N TYR A 88 9.62 -2.79 -11.94
CA TYR A 88 8.66 -3.90 -12.08
C TYR A 88 7.25 -3.40 -12.44
N LYS A 89 6.32 -4.29 -12.81
CA LYS A 89 4.96 -3.82 -13.17
C LYS A 89 4.02 -3.66 -11.97
N GLN A 90 4.44 -4.08 -10.77
CA GLN A 90 3.72 -3.90 -9.50
C GLN A 90 2.26 -4.39 -9.47
N TRP A 91 2.02 -5.56 -10.05
CA TRP A 91 0.70 -6.21 -10.08
C TRP A 91 0.06 -6.40 -8.70
N ASN A 92 0.86 -6.60 -7.66
CA ASN A 92 0.37 -6.68 -6.28
C ASN A 92 -0.26 -5.36 -5.80
N ALA A 93 0.35 -4.21 -6.13
CA ALA A 93 -0.20 -2.89 -5.79
C ALA A 93 -1.50 -2.61 -6.57
N ALA A 94 -1.55 -2.99 -7.85
CA ALA A 94 -2.77 -2.91 -8.66
C ALA A 94 -3.89 -3.82 -8.11
N PHE A 95 -3.53 -5.02 -7.64
CA PHE A 95 -4.46 -5.94 -7.02
C PHE A 95 -5.03 -5.38 -5.71
N ASP A 96 -4.18 -4.80 -4.85
CA ASP A 96 -4.62 -4.15 -3.61
C ASP A 96 -5.54 -2.96 -3.91
N ALA A 97 -5.25 -2.16 -4.94
CA ALA A 97 -6.13 -1.06 -5.37
C ALA A 97 -7.49 -1.57 -5.85
N GLY A 98 -7.50 -2.63 -6.65
CA GLY A 98 -8.74 -3.30 -7.06
C GLY A 98 -9.52 -3.85 -5.87
N TYR A 99 -8.83 -4.38 -4.85
CA TYR A 99 -9.50 -4.89 -3.65
C TYR A 99 -10.09 -3.77 -2.80
N CYS A 100 -9.38 -2.65 -2.65
CA CYS A 100 -9.92 -1.44 -2.03
C CYS A 100 -11.18 -0.95 -2.75
N ALA A 101 -11.11 -0.83 -4.09
CA ALA A 101 -12.25 -0.42 -4.91
C ALA A 101 -13.46 -1.36 -4.75
N ALA A 102 -13.23 -2.67 -4.76
CA ALA A 102 -14.28 -3.68 -4.61
C ALA A 102 -14.96 -3.63 -3.22
N LEU A 103 -14.22 -3.29 -2.17
CA LEU A 103 -14.74 -3.14 -0.80
C LEU A 103 -15.32 -1.75 -0.52
N GLY A 104 -15.23 -0.80 -1.45
CA GLY A 104 -15.56 0.60 -1.19
C GLY A 104 -14.61 1.26 -0.17
N LYS A 105 -13.40 0.73 -0.01
CA LYS A 105 -12.36 1.31 0.86
C LYS A 105 -11.72 2.49 0.11
N PRO A 106 -11.73 3.72 0.65
CA PRO A 106 -11.09 4.83 -0.03
C PRO A 106 -9.59 4.59 -0.10
N TYR A 107 -9.00 4.95 -1.24
CA TYR A 107 -7.56 4.92 -1.42
C TYR A 107 -7.07 6.10 -2.26
N ILE A 108 -5.80 6.43 -2.09
CA ILE A 108 -5.08 7.46 -2.86
C ILE A 108 -3.92 6.76 -3.58
N THR A 109 -3.77 7.05 -4.86
CA THR A 109 -2.62 6.58 -5.64
C THR A 109 -1.45 7.54 -5.48
N LEU A 110 -0.24 7.01 -5.36
CA LEU A 110 0.99 7.79 -5.28
C LEU A 110 1.92 7.37 -6.43
N HIS A 111 2.02 8.20 -7.46
CA HIS A 111 2.91 7.96 -8.59
C HIS A 111 3.26 9.15 -9.45
N ASP A 112 4.33 8.96 -10.23
CA ASP A 112 4.81 9.93 -11.19
C ASP A 112 3.89 10.02 -12.42
N GLU A 113 4.00 11.13 -13.15
CA GLU A 113 3.20 11.43 -14.34
C GLU A 113 3.36 10.39 -15.45
N SER A 114 4.51 9.71 -15.50
CA SER A 114 4.82 8.67 -16.50
C SER A 114 3.87 7.46 -16.43
N LEU A 115 3.21 7.22 -15.29
CA LEU A 115 2.31 6.08 -15.10
C LEU A 115 0.82 6.39 -15.27
N VAL A 116 0.43 7.66 -15.45
CA VAL A 116 -0.98 8.09 -15.50
C VAL A 116 -1.79 7.33 -16.55
N HIS A 117 -1.24 7.12 -17.76
CA HIS A 117 -1.97 6.38 -18.79
C HIS A 117 -2.17 4.90 -18.42
N ALA A 118 -1.15 4.27 -17.82
CA ALA A 118 -1.20 2.87 -17.44
C ALA A 118 -2.11 2.62 -16.21
N LEU A 119 -2.28 3.64 -15.38
CA LEU A 119 -3.07 3.57 -14.14
C LEU A 119 -4.44 4.21 -14.26
N LYS A 120 -4.89 4.65 -15.45
CA LYS A 120 -6.15 5.41 -15.63
C LYS A 120 -7.39 4.73 -15.02
N GLU A 121 -7.52 3.40 -15.06
CA GLU A 121 -8.63 2.68 -14.40
C GLU A 121 -8.45 2.61 -12.87
N VAL A 122 -7.20 2.50 -12.40
CA VAL A 122 -6.86 2.50 -10.98
C VAL A 122 -7.07 3.89 -10.38
N ASP A 123 -6.63 4.95 -11.05
CA ASP A 123 -6.87 6.34 -10.66
C ASP A 123 -8.35 6.70 -10.74
N GLY A 124 -9.07 6.17 -11.73
CA GLY A 124 -10.50 6.40 -11.90
C GLY A 124 -11.37 5.89 -10.73
N SER A 125 -10.85 4.97 -9.92
CA SER A 125 -11.51 4.47 -8.70
C SER A 125 -10.91 5.05 -7.41
N ALA A 126 -9.78 5.76 -7.49
CA ALA A 126 -9.12 6.39 -6.35
C ALA A 126 -9.84 7.70 -5.94
N GLN A 127 -9.63 8.13 -4.70
CA GLN A 127 -10.18 9.41 -4.20
C GLN A 127 -9.28 10.60 -4.54
N ALA A 128 -8.00 10.35 -4.81
CA ALA A 128 -7.04 11.32 -5.27
C ALA A 128 -5.82 10.62 -5.86
N TRP A 129 -5.03 11.39 -6.62
CA TRP A 129 -3.70 11.05 -7.06
C TRP A 129 -2.69 12.05 -6.48
N ALA A 130 -1.62 11.54 -5.89
CA ALA A 130 -0.49 12.31 -5.41
C ALA A 130 0.77 11.96 -6.21
N ARG A 131 1.62 12.96 -6.42
CA ARG A 131 2.90 12.83 -7.14
C ARG A 131 4.08 12.62 -6.21
N ASN A 132 3.96 13.03 -4.95
CA ASN A 132 5.03 12.89 -3.97
C ASN A 132 4.49 12.68 -2.54
N PRO A 133 5.32 12.17 -1.62
CA PRO A 133 4.93 11.94 -0.22
C PRO A 133 4.42 13.19 0.52
N ALA A 134 4.93 14.38 0.21
CA ALA A 134 4.50 15.62 0.89
C ALA A 134 3.02 15.92 0.64
N GLN A 135 2.54 15.71 -0.60
CA GLN A 135 1.11 15.85 -0.92
C GLN A 135 0.23 14.87 -0.12
N ILE A 136 0.72 13.66 0.15
CA ILE A 136 0.00 12.72 1.03
C ILE A 136 -0.09 13.26 2.45
N VAL A 137 1.01 13.81 3.00
CA VAL A 137 1.02 14.40 4.33
C VAL A 137 0.03 15.57 4.43
N ASP A 138 -0.04 16.45 3.42
CA ASP A 138 -0.98 17.57 3.37
C ASP A 138 -2.44 17.08 3.36
N ILE A 139 -2.74 16.05 2.55
CA ILE A 139 -4.08 15.43 2.51
C ILE A 139 -4.44 14.80 3.86
N LEU A 140 -3.51 14.06 4.48
CA LEU A 140 -3.74 13.45 5.79
C LEU A 140 -3.92 14.50 6.90
N GLN A 141 -3.18 15.61 6.84
CA GLN A 141 -3.37 16.74 7.74
C GLN A 141 -4.78 17.31 7.58
N TYR A 142 -5.21 17.59 6.36
CA TYR A 142 -6.57 18.05 6.09
C TYR A 142 -7.61 17.10 6.71
N LEU A 143 -7.56 15.81 6.38
CA LEU A 143 -8.54 14.81 6.84
C LEU A 143 -8.61 14.65 8.37
N THR A 144 -7.54 14.97 9.09
CA THR A 144 -7.47 14.75 10.55
C THR A 144 -7.71 16.02 11.38
N THR A 145 -7.66 17.20 10.76
CA THR A 145 -7.73 18.51 11.42
C THR A 145 -9.01 19.29 11.16
N GLN A 146 -9.79 18.94 10.13
CA GLN A 146 -11.11 19.55 9.94
C GLN A 146 -12.10 19.05 11.00
N ALA A 147 -12.99 19.95 11.44
CA ALA A 147 -13.97 19.74 12.51
C ALA A 147 -15.17 18.89 12.08
#